data_AF-A0A699Z1Z1-F1
#
_entry.id   AF-A0A699Z1Z1-F1
#
_cell.length_a   1.000
_cell.length_b   1.000
_cell.length_c   1.000
_cell.angle_alpha   90.00
_cell.angle_beta   90.00
_cell.angle_gamma   90.00
#
_symmetry.space_group_name_H-M   'P 1'
#
loop_
_entity.id
_entity.type
_entity.pdbx_description
1 polymer ?
#
loop_
_entity_poly.entity_id
_entity_poly.type
_entity_poly.pdbx_seq_one_letter_code
_entity_poly.pdbx_strand_id
1 'polypeptide(L)'
;MRYPDSSDGRAVVTVVGGDLAWLEEEAFLNDTIIDFFIRRIQENLPSTASNRYYFFNSFFYKKLSEKATAAAKAKAKAARKEQQQLEAALEASRLDAGMVDNTSAAARRPGGVAGQGTAGADLGQQSSSELELEYEEEGGPGTGQGQEEGQGMQQQQQGGEARTGKAAMVASGPGPSRGVSTKKPAPVLHGAAAHARVKKWTKNVDLFSKDYVFVPIHEALHWSLALICHPGRWAQQPGQPGTCILHLDSMASGRLHTPNTIFQTLRNYLAAEWASNAADPRPSTARAWAEAHPDAAPPSFNKEQCPCACCKGLPQQDNHCDCGLFLLSYIDFFCHADPAYIDHNLLPCTAAAMKKRGGGDTASLVPNQPAFMTVNWFTADNVNGLRQYLRYLIFQ
;
A
#
# COMPACT_ATOMS: atom_id res chain seq x y z
N MET A 1 22.84 3.46 -21.85
CA MET A 1 23.20 4.11 -20.58
C MET A 1 22.75 3.23 -19.41
N ARG A 2 23.55 3.14 -18.34
CA ARG A 2 23.15 2.49 -17.07
C ARG A 2 23.05 3.58 -16.01
N TYR A 3 22.01 3.55 -15.18
CA TYR A 3 21.78 4.58 -14.17
C TYR A 3 21.27 3.99 -12.83
N PRO A 4 21.90 4.31 -11.69
CA PRO A 4 23.18 5.02 -11.59
C PRO A 4 24.33 4.20 -12.19
N ASP A 5 25.45 4.86 -12.45
CA ASP A 5 26.71 4.23 -12.84
C ASP A 5 27.48 3.67 -11.62
N SER A 6 26.77 3.28 -10.55
CA SER A 6 27.38 2.78 -9.32
C SER A 6 27.77 1.31 -9.43
N SER A 7 28.91 0.97 -8.82
CA SER A 7 29.47 -0.39 -8.80
C SER A 7 28.69 -1.38 -7.93
N ASP A 8 27.78 -0.90 -7.07
CA ASP A 8 26.99 -1.75 -6.18
C ASP A 8 25.82 -2.45 -6.89
N GLY A 9 25.50 -2.04 -8.13
CA GLY A 9 24.55 -2.71 -9.02
C GLY A 9 23.09 -2.72 -8.54
N ARG A 10 22.77 -2.04 -7.43
CA ARG A 10 21.44 -2.11 -6.81
C ARG A 10 20.47 -1.17 -7.49
N ALA A 11 19.45 -1.77 -8.11
CA ALA A 11 18.36 -1.08 -8.79
C ALA A 11 18.87 -0.14 -9.90
N VAL A 12 19.79 -0.66 -10.73
CA VAL A 12 20.27 -0.01 -11.97
C VAL A 12 19.22 -0.14 -13.05
N VAL A 13 18.89 0.98 -13.70
CA VAL A 13 18.05 1.06 -14.90
C VAL A 13 18.96 1.12 -16.11
N THR A 14 18.71 0.29 -17.12
CA THR A 14 19.46 0.31 -18.39
C THR A 14 18.58 0.90 -19.47
N VAL A 15 18.99 2.06 -19.99
CA VAL A 15 18.33 2.76 -21.10
C VAL A 15 19.08 2.44 -22.39
N VAL A 16 18.39 1.88 -23.38
CA VAL A 16 18.95 1.57 -24.71
C VAL A 16 18.49 2.58 -25.75
N GLY A 17 19.15 2.62 -26.92
CA GLY A 17 18.81 3.59 -27.97
C GLY A 17 17.35 3.53 -28.43
N GLY A 18 16.75 2.34 -28.42
CA GLY A 18 15.32 2.16 -28.74
C GLY A 18 14.37 2.80 -27.73
N ASP A 19 14.80 3.03 -26.48
CA ASP A 19 13.97 3.69 -25.48
C ASP A 19 13.74 5.17 -25.80
N LEU A 20 14.64 5.80 -26.55
CA LEU A 20 14.54 7.22 -26.93
C LEU A 20 13.36 7.51 -27.86
N ALA A 21 12.87 6.51 -28.60
CA ALA A 21 11.68 6.66 -29.44
C ALA A 21 10.41 6.92 -28.62
N TRP A 22 10.37 6.49 -27.35
CA TRP A 22 9.24 6.75 -26.45
C TRP A 22 9.24 8.16 -25.87
N LEU A 23 10.30 8.94 -26.12
CA LEU A 23 10.39 10.36 -25.78
C LEU A 23 9.99 11.27 -26.96
N GLU A 24 9.65 10.71 -28.13
CA GLU A 24 9.06 11.50 -29.22
C GLU A 24 7.71 12.09 -28.82
N GLU A 25 7.28 13.12 -29.54
CA GLU A 25 5.94 13.71 -29.35
C GLU A 25 4.86 12.65 -29.59
N GLU A 26 3.79 12.72 -28.80
CA GLU A 26 2.66 11.78 -28.80
C GLU A 26 2.97 10.31 -28.43
N ALA A 27 4.22 9.95 -28.13
CA ALA A 27 4.58 8.59 -27.73
C ALA A 27 4.28 8.31 -26.24
N PHE A 28 3.75 7.13 -25.92
CA PHE A 28 3.58 6.69 -24.53
C PHE A 28 4.94 6.42 -23.88
N LEU A 29 5.17 6.92 -22.66
CA LEU A 29 6.38 6.53 -21.93
C LEU A 29 6.32 5.04 -21.56
N ASN A 30 7.45 4.34 -21.75
CA ASN A 30 7.61 2.97 -21.31
C ASN A 30 8.15 2.88 -19.87
N ASP A 31 8.14 1.67 -19.31
CA ASP A 31 8.63 1.39 -17.95
C ASP A 31 10.08 1.87 -17.74
N THR A 32 10.96 1.67 -18.74
CA THR A 32 12.38 2.06 -18.65
C THR A 32 12.56 3.56 -18.42
N ILE A 33 11.85 4.40 -19.17
CA ILE A 33 11.93 5.87 -19.02
C ILE A 33 11.33 6.31 -17.68
N ILE A 34 10.22 5.69 -17.25
CA ILE A 34 9.60 6.00 -15.95
C ILE A 34 10.56 5.67 -14.80
N ASP A 35 11.07 4.44 -14.76
CA ASP A 35 11.96 3.98 -13.70
C ASP A 35 13.30 4.74 -13.70
N PHE A 36 13.83 5.08 -14.87
CA PHE A 36 15.03 5.91 -15.01
C PHE A 36 14.84 7.27 -14.32
N PHE A 37 13.74 7.97 -14.64
CA PHE A 37 13.55 9.31 -14.10
C PHE A 37 13.19 9.29 -12.62
N ILE A 38 12.40 8.32 -12.16
CA ILE A 38 12.16 8.10 -10.72
C ILE A 38 13.48 7.89 -9.99
N ARG A 39 14.38 7.07 -10.53
CA ARG A 39 15.70 6.85 -9.93
C ARG A 39 16.53 8.13 -9.89
N ARG A 40 16.45 8.96 -10.92
CA ARG A 40 17.11 10.26 -10.95
C ARG A 40 16.56 11.24 -9.91
N ILE A 41 15.24 11.29 -9.73
CA ILE A 41 14.62 12.10 -8.67
C ILE A 41 15.13 11.64 -7.31
N GLN A 42 15.12 10.31 -7.06
CA GLN A 42 15.58 9.72 -5.81
C GLN A 42 17.04 10.08 -5.49
N GLU A 43 17.93 10.12 -6.48
CA GLU A 43 19.35 10.44 -6.27
C GLU A 43 19.63 11.94 -6.09
N ASN A 44 18.73 12.80 -6.57
CA ASN A 44 18.82 14.24 -6.38
C ASN A 44 18.10 14.74 -5.11
N LEU A 45 17.47 13.85 -4.34
CA LEU A 45 16.91 14.20 -3.04
C LEU A 45 18.00 14.65 -2.07
N PRO A 46 17.79 15.74 -1.31
CA PRO A 46 18.68 16.11 -0.21
C PRO A 46 18.84 14.94 0.78
N SER A 47 20.03 14.79 1.37
CA SER A 47 20.29 13.72 2.36
C SER A 47 19.39 13.80 3.60
N THR A 48 18.90 15.00 3.93
CA THR A 48 17.91 15.24 4.98
C THR A 48 16.53 14.70 4.65
N ALA A 49 16.21 14.57 3.36
CA ALA A 49 14.91 14.16 2.86
C ALA A 49 14.88 12.69 2.41
N SER A 50 15.98 12.15 1.88
CA SER A 50 16.01 10.83 1.24
C SER A 50 15.46 9.69 2.09
N ASN A 51 15.67 9.72 3.41
CA ASN A 51 15.15 8.71 4.34
C ASN A 51 13.63 8.74 4.52
N ARG A 52 12.97 9.88 4.23
CA ARG A 52 11.50 10.06 4.32
C ARG A 52 10.78 9.35 3.16
N TYR A 53 11.46 9.12 2.04
CA TYR A 53 10.86 8.63 0.81
C TYR A 53 11.21 7.18 0.50
N TYR A 54 10.30 6.50 -0.17
CA TYR A 54 10.56 5.23 -0.84
C TYR A 54 9.84 5.19 -2.19
N PHE A 55 10.51 4.67 -3.20
CA PHE A 55 10.03 4.62 -4.57
C PHE A 55 9.95 3.17 -5.01
N PHE A 56 8.74 2.66 -5.26
CA PHE A 56 8.61 1.41 -6.00
C PHE A 56 8.88 1.67 -7.48
N ASN A 57 9.47 0.67 -8.15
CA ASN A 57 9.52 0.65 -9.61
C ASN A 57 8.14 0.34 -10.22
N SER A 58 8.00 0.56 -11.52
CA SER A 58 6.73 0.38 -12.22
C SER A 58 6.17 -1.05 -12.18
N PHE A 59 7.03 -2.04 -11.99
CA PHE A 59 6.65 -3.46 -11.96
C PHE A 59 5.98 -3.88 -10.66
N PHE A 60 6.17 -3.15 -9.56
CA PHE A 60 5.67 -3.56 -8.25
C PHE A 60 4.15 -3.75 -8.25
N TYR A 61 3.39 -2.73 -8.66
CA TYR A 61 1.94 -2.79 -8.59
C TYR A 61 1.37 -3.85 -9.54
N LYS A 62 1.93 -3.96 -10.76
CA LYS A 62 1.59 -5.03 -11.72
C LYS A 62 1.78 -6.41 -11.09
N LYS A 63 2.92 -6.64 -10.42
CA LYS A 63 3.20 -7.93 -9.77
C LYS A 63 2.28 -8.19 -8.58
N LEU A 64 1.95 -7.15 -7.83
CA LEU A 64 1.02 -7.21 -6.69
C LEU A 64 -0.42 -7.48 -7.15
N SER A 65 -0.86 -6.92 -8.28
CA SER A 65 -2.23 -7.05 -8.80
C SER A 65 -2.44 -8.30 -9.69
N GLU A 66 -1.37 -9.01 -10.08
CA GLU A 66 -1.44 -10.26 -10.83
C GLU A 66 -2.50 -11.22 -10.27
N LYS A 67 -3.44 -11.63 -11.12
CA LYS A 67 -4.45 -12.63 -10.77
C LYS A 67 -3.76 -13.95 -10.47
N ALA A 68 -4.06 -14.52 -9.30
CA ALA A 68 -3.58 -15.85 -8.94
C ALA A 68 -3.97 -16.88 -10.02
N THR A 69 -2.99 -17.67 -10.46
CA THR A 69 -3.22 -18.80 -11.37
C THR A 69 -4.19 -19.80 -10.74
N ALA A 70 -4.85 -20.63 -11.55
CA ALA A 70 -5.77 -21.65 -11.03
C ALA A 70 -5.10 -22.57 -9.98
N ALA A 71 -3.82 -22.92 -10.19
CA ALA A 71 -3.02 -23.68 -9.24
C ALA A 71 -2.78 -22.93 -7.92
N ALA A 72 -2.43 -21.64 -7.97
CA ALA A 72 -2.25 -20.82 -6.77
C ALA A 72 -3.56 -20.64 -5.98
N LYS A 73 -4.70 -20.49 -6.69
CA LYS A 73 -6.03 -20.45 -6.06
C LYS A 73 -6.37 -21.77 -5.36
N ALA A 74 -6.05 -22.91 -5.97
CA ALA A 74 -6.25 -24.22 -5.36
C ALA A 74 -5.41 -24.39 -4.09
N LYS A 75 -4.12 -24.01 -4.13
CA LYS A 75 -3.22 -24.07 -2.97
C LYS A 75 -3.67 -23.17 -1.81
N ALA A 76 -4.09 -21.94 -2.10
CA ALA A 76 -4.61 -21.01 -1.09
C ALA A 76 -5.94 -21.51 -0.47
N LYS A 77 -6.82 -22.10 -1.28
CA LYS A 77 -8.06 -22.72 -0.79
C LYS A 77 -7.78 -23.91 0.12
N ALA A 78 -6.78 -24.73 -0.21
CA ALA A 78 -6.34 -25.84 0.62
C ALA A 78 -5.76 -25.36 1.96
N ALA A 79 -4.83 -24.40 1.94
CA ALA A 79 -4.25 -23.81 3.16
C ALA A 79 -5.32 -23.17 4.07
N ARG A 80 -6.31 -22.48 3.50
CA ARG A 80 -7.43 -21.93 4.28
C ARG A 80 -8.28 -23.02 4.93
N LYS A 81 -8.52 -24.13 4.22
CA LYS A 81 -9.28 -25.27 4.75
C LYS A 81 -8.52 -25.93 5.91
N GLU A 82 -7.20 -26.08 5.77
CA GLU A 82 -6.32 -26.61 6.81
C GLU A 82 -6.29 -25.71 8.04
N GLN A 83 -6.15 -24.39 7.87
CA GLN A 83 -6.23 -23.43 8.99
C GLN A 83 -7.59 -23.52 9.72
N GLN A 84 -8.69 -23.61 8.97
CA GLN A 84 -10.03 -23.78 9.55
C GLN A 84 -10.19 -25.11 10.31
N GLN A 85 -9.57 -26.19 9.83
CA GLN A 85 -9.57 -27.48 10.51
C GLN A 85 -8.76 -27.44 11.80
N LEU A 86 -7.60 -26.77 11.80
CA LEU A 86 -6.76 -26.59 12.99
C LEU A 86 -7.47 -25.74 14.04
N GLU A 87 -8.10 -24.63 13.65
CA GLU A 87 -8.89 -23.78 14.56
C GLU A 87 -10.08 -24.54 15.16
N ALA A 88 -10.78 -25.34 14.35
CA ALA A 88 -11.89 -26.17 14.83
C ALA A 88 -11.43 -27.29 15.78
N ALA A 89 -10.29 -27.92 15.49
CA ALA A 89 -9.71 -28.95 16.37
C ALA A 89 -9.27 -28.36 17.71
N LEU A 90 -8.62 -27.19 17.70
CA LEU A 90 -8.22 -26.47 18.91
C LEU A 90 -9.43 -26.09 19.77
N GLU A 91 -10.51 -25.62 19.14
CA GLU A 91 -11.76 -25.32 19.83
C GLU A 91 -12.42 -26.57 20.42
N ALA A 92 -12.45 -27.68 19.69
CA ALA A 92 -12.96 -28.95 20.21
C ALA A 92 -12.14 -29.45 21.42
N SER A 93 -10.80 -29.36 21.37
CA SER A 93 -9.93 -29.70 22.49
C SER A 93 -10.14 -28.78 23.70
N ARG A 94 -10.44 -27.49 23.51
CA ARG A 94 -10.78 -26.57 24.61
C ARG A 94 -12.09 -26.93 25.29
N LEU A 95 -13.08 -27.42 24.55
CA LEU A 95 -14.36 -27.87 25.09
C LEU A 95 -14.24 -29.21 25.82
N ASP A 96 -13.40 -30.12 25.33
CA ASP A 96 -13.12 -31.43 25.95
C ASP A 96 -12.30 -31.30 27.25
N ALA A 97 -11.42 -30.29 27.33
CA ALA A 97 -10.62 -29.99 28.53
C ALA A 97 -11.44 -29.42 29.72
N GLY A 98 -12.76 -29.27 29.60
CA GLY A 98 -13.65 -29.05 30.75
C GLY A 98 -13.40 -27.77 31.56
N MET A 99 -12.76 -26.74 31.00
CA MET A 99 -12.53 -25.47 31.69
C MET A 99 -13.74 -24.54 31.51
N VAL A 100 -14.81 -24.81 32.26
CA VAL A 100 -15.88 -23.82 32.47
C VAL A 100 -15.38 -22.77 33.47
N ASP A 101 -15.04 -21.57 32.97
CA ASP A 101 -14.89 -20.39 33.82
C ASP A 101 -16.23 -20.10 34.49
N ASN A 102 -16.37 -20.53 35.74
CA ASN A 102 -17.51 -20.21 36.58
C ASN A 102 -17.32 -18.82 37.18
N THR A 103 -17.58 -17.77 36.39
CA THR A 103 -17.80 -16.42 36.94
C THR A 103 -19.27 -16.06 36.88
N SER A 104 -20.06 -16.63 37.79
CA SER A 104 -21.31 -16.03 38.25
C SER A 104 -21.63 -16.46 39.68
N ALA A 105 -21.11 -15.73 40.67
CA ALA A 105 -21.76 -15.48 41.97
C ALA A 105 -20.82 -14.72 42.90
N ALA A 106 -20.87 -13.38 42.86
CA ALA A 106 -20.32 -12.55 43.92
C ALA A 106 -21.46 -11.70 44.49
N ALA A 107 -22.17 -12.25 45.49
CA ALA A 107 -22.87 -11.45 46.48
C ALA A 107 -23.04 -12.24 47.79
N ARG A 108 -22.58 -11.60 48.89
CA ARG A 108 -22.78 -11.91 50.32
C ARG A 108 -21.71 -12.78 51.01
N ARG A 109 -20.77 -12.07 51.65
CA ARG A 109 -20.24 -12.38 53.00
C ARG A 109 -21.23 -11.82 54.06
N PRO A 110 -21.25 -12.26 55.35
CA PRO A 110 -20.06 -12.51 56.17
C PRO A 110 -20.10 -13.67 57.18
N GLY A 111 -18.91 -14.03 57.69
CA GLY A 111 -18.74 -14.65 59.01
C GLY A 111 -17.65 -15.72 59.12
N GLY A 112 -16.57 -15.42 59.87
CA GLY A 112 -16.06 -16.36 60.88
C GLY A 112 -14.73 -17.12 60.68
N VAL A 113 -13.69 -16.60 61.34
CA VAL A 113 -12.70 -17.28 62.22
C VAL A 113 -11.67 -18.32 61.67
N ALA A 114 -10.41 -17.88 61.73
CA ALA A 114 -9.14 -18.48 62.20
C ALA A 114 -8.75 -19.97 61.94
N GLY A 115 -7.49 -20.14 61.52
CA GLY A 115 -6.70 -21.37 61.68
C GLY A 115 -5.27 -21.23 61.12
N GLN A 116 -4.26 -21.35 61.99
CA GLN A 116 -2.82 -21.30 61.71
C GLN A 116 -2.25 -22.65 61.18
N GLY A 117 -1.05 -22.61 60.58
CA GLY A 117 -0.13 -23.75 60.38
C GLY A 117 0.55 -23.74 58.99
N THR A 118 1.76 -23.18 58.81
CA THR A 118 3.14 -23.72 59.00
C THR A 118 3.64 -24.76 57.96
N ALA A 119 4.83 -24.44 57.38
CA ALA A 119 5.82 -25.27 56.67
C ALA A 119 5.41 -25.83 55.29
N GLY A 120 6.27 -25.99 54.27
CA GLY A 120 7.72 -25.92 54.06
C GLY A 120 8.08 -26.70 52.76
N ALA A 121 9.31 -26.55 52.26
CA ALA A 121 9.95 -27.17 51.06
C ALA A 121 9.61 -26.50 49.71
N ASP A 122 10.53 -25.93 48.92
CA ASP A 122 11.87 -26.33 48.41
C ASP A 122 11.85 -27.37 47.26
N LEU A 123 12.77 -27.16 46.31
CA LEU A 123 13.12 -27.91 45.09
C LEU A 123 12.27 -27.58 43.84
N GLY A 124 12.81 -27.28 42.65
CA GLY A 124 14.20 -27.27 42.19
C GLY A 124 14.25 -26.76 40.74
N GLN A 125 15.40 -26.17 40.39
CA GLN A 125 15.80 -25.79 39.05
C GLN A 125 15.86 -27.01 38.11
N GLN A 126 15.51 -26.84 36.83
CA GLN A 126 16.29 -27.42 35.72
C GLN A 126 16.25 -26.50 34.48
N SER A 127 17.46 -26.22 34.02
CA SER A 127 17.85 -25.60 32.75
C SER A 127 17.85 -26.66 31.64
N SER A 128 17.58 -26.27 30.38
CA SER A 128 18.15 -26.97 29.22
C SER A 128 18.24 -26.04 28.00
N SER A 129 19.47 -25.65 27.68
CA SER A 129 20.14 -25.56 26.36
C SER A 129 19.27 -25.41 25.10
N GLU A 130 19.34 -24.29 24.37
CA GLU A 130 20.33 -24.00 23.29
C GLU A 130 20.44 -25.09 22.21
N LEU A 131 19.94 -24.76 21.01
CA LEU A 131 20.30 -25.38 19.75
C LEU A 131 20.37 -24.26 18.69
N GLU A 132 21.59 -23.83 18.44
CA GLU A 132 21.98 -23.02 17.28
C GLU A 132 21.84 -23.86 16.01
N LEU A 133 21.17 -23.33 14.99
CA LEU A 133 21.21 -23.87 13.63
C LEU A 133 21.63 -22.74 12.68
N GLU A 134 22.90 -22.78 12.32
CA GLU A 134 23.50 -22.09 11.19
C GLU A 134 22.78 -22.50 9.90
N TYR A 135 22.41 -21.52 9.08
CA TYR A 135 21.99 -21.76 7.70
C TYR A 135 22.82 -20.89 6.76
N GLU A 136 23.47 -21.58 5.83
CA GLU A 136 24.39 -21.07 4.81
C GLU A 136 23.71 -20.13 3.80
N GLU A 137 24.44 -19.10 3.38
CA GLU A 137 24.11 -18.20 2.27
C GLU A 137 24.21 -18.94 0.93
N GLU A 138 23.09 -19.04 0.20
CA GLU A 138 23.10 -19.45 -1.21
C GLU A 138 22.36 -18.43 -2.09
N GLY A 139 22.96 -18.17 -3.25
CA GLY A 139 22.80 -16.98 -4.10
C GLY A 139 21.39 -16.71 -4.66
N GLY A 140 21.14 -15.43 -4.93
CA GLY A 140 19.94 -14.96 -5.61
C GLY A 140 19.96 -15.28 -7.12
N PRO A 141 18.83 -15.65 -7.75
CA PRO A 141 18.79 -15.81 -9.19
C PRO A 141 18.50 -14.47 -9.89
N GLY A 142 19.25 -14.25 -10.96
CA GLY A 142 19.25 -13.09 -11.83
C GLY A 142 17.97 -12.89 -12.65
N THR A 143 17.95 -11.70 -13.23
CA THR A 143 16.91 -11.13 -14.08
C THR A 143 16.77 -11.90 -15.39
N GLY A 144 15.61 -12.54 -15.58
CA GLY A 144 15.20 -13.10 -16.87
C GLY A 144 14.68 -11.99 -17.80
N GLN A 145 15.35 -11.83 -18.94
CA GLN A 145 14.91 -11.03 -20.07
C GLN A 145 13.65 -11.65 -20.68
N GLY A 146 12.58 -10.85 -20.80
CA GLY A 146 11.42 -11.16 -21.62
C GLY A 146 11.28 -10.09 -22.68
N GLN A 147 11.60 -10.46 -23.92
CA GLN A 147 11.26 -9.69 -25.12
C GLN A 147 9.75 -9.80 -25.34
N GLU A 148 9.04 -8.69 -25.50
CA GLU A 148 7.73 -8.68 -26.15
C GLU A 148 7.77 -7.69 -27.31
N GLU A 149 7.44 -8.24 -28.47
CA GLU A 149 7.38 -7.60 -29.77
C GLU A 149 6.19 -6.65 -29.84
N GLY A 150 6.41 -5.47 -30.42
CA GLY A 150 5.38 -4.48 -30.67
C GLY A 150 4.37 -4.94 -31.73
N GLN A 151 3.09 -4.77 -31.43
CA GLN A 151 2.03 -4.74 -32.43
C GLN A 151 1.18 -3.50 -32.21
N GLY A 152 1.32 -2.54 -33.12
CA GLY A 152 0.43 -1.39 -33.23
C GLY A 152 -0.91 -1.83 -33.80
N MET A 153 -2.00 -1.41 -33.15
CA MET A 153 -3.35 -1.51 -33.69
C MET A 153 -4.10 -0.21 -33.41
N GLN A 154 -4.32 0.57 -34.47
CA GLN A 154 -5.32 1.63 -34.50
C GLN A 154 -6.72 1.00 -34.46
N GLN A 155 -7.62 1.52 -33.61
CA GLN A 155 -9.04 1.24 -33.74
C GLN A 155 -9.89 2.52 -33.67
N GLN A 156 -10.79 2.57 -34.66
CA GLN A 156 -11.77 3.58 -34.97
C GLN A 156 -12.89 3.64 -33.92
N GLN A 157 -13.36 4.87 -33.71
CA GLN A 157 -14.58 5.19 -32.97
C GLN A 157 -15.82 4.67 -33.72
N GLN A 158 -16.73 4.01 -32.99
CA GLN A 158 -18.15 3.95 -33.35
C GLN A 158 -19.01 4.18 -32.11
N GLY A 159 -19.97 5.09 -32.26
CA GLY A 159 -20.95 5.45 -31.25
C GLY A 159 -22.05 4.39 -31.09
N GLY A 160 -22.77 4.48 -29.97
CA GLY A 160 -23.92 3.63 -29.68
C GLY A 160 -24.77 4.23 -28.57
N GLU A 161 -26.04 4.39 -28.88
CA GLU A 161 -27.05 5.21 -28.22
C GLU A 161 -27.48 4.76 -26.81
N ALA A 162 -28.06 5.73 -26.09
CA ALA A 162 -28.76 5.56 -24.83
C ALA A 162 -29.98 4.64 -24.95
N ARG A 163 -30.18 3.79 -23.93
CA ARG A 163 -31.48 3.17 -23.65
C ARG A 163 -31.88 3.36 -22.18
N THR A 164 -33.01 4.03 -22.03
CA THR A 164 -33.81 4.20 -20.81
C THR A 164 -34.37 2.86 -20.32
N GLY A 165 -34.35 2.61 -19.00
CA GLY A 165 -34.94 1.42 -18.39
C GLY A 165 -35.49 1.71 -16.99
N LYS A 166 -36.80 1.58 -16.85
CA LYS A 166 -37.70 1.80 -15.70
C LYS A 166 -37.22 1.31 -14.33
N ALA A 167 -37.58 2.11 -13.31
CA ALA A 167 -37.67 1.73 -11.92
C ALA A 167 -38.85 0.77 -11.64
N ALA A 168 -38.64 -0.19 -10.74
CA ALA A 168 -39.71 -0.94 -10.07
C ALA A 168 -39.39 -1.03 -8.58
N MET A 169 -40.30 -0.49 -7.77
CA MET A 169 -40.34 -0.61 -6.32
C MET A 169 -40.75 -2.04 -5.92
N VAL A 170 -40.08 -2.62 -4.92
CA VAL A 170 -40.65 -3.72 -4.11
C VAL A 170 -40.29 -3.46 -2.64
N ALA A 171 -41.33 -3.46 -1.80
CA ALA A 171 -41.26 -3.31 -0.35
C ALA A 171 -40.85 -4.63 0.33
N SER A 172 -40.19 -4.55 1.49
CA SER A 172 -39.94 -5.71 2.36
C SER A 172 -39.88 -5.24 3.82
N GLY A 173 -40.75 -5.81 4.66
CA GLY A 173 -40.84 -5.56 6.11
C GLY A 173 -39.79 -6.32 6.94
N PRO A 174 -39.75 -6.11 8.27
CA PRO A 174 -38.61 -6.50 9.11
C PRO A 174 -38.73 -7.92 9.67
N GLY A 175 -37.62 -8.66 9.67
CA GLY A 175 -37.44 -9.95 10.33
C GLY A 175 -36.35 -9.88 11.43
N PRO A 176 -36.36 -10.80 12.42
CA PRO A 176 -35.81 -10.55 13.75
C PRO A 176 -34.28 -10.77 13.86
N SER A 177 -33.70 -9.99 14.75
CA SER A 177 -32.31 -9.96 15.18
C SER A 177 -31.85 -11.27 15.86
N ARG A 178 -30.80 -11.91 15.31
CA ARG A 178 -30.01 -12.96 16.00
C ARG A 178 -28.73 -12.36 16.54
N GLY A 179 -28.47 -12.61 17.83
CA GLY A 179 -27.31 -12.12 18.57
C GLY A 179 -25.98 -12.63 18.01
N VAL A 180 -24.99 -11.74 17.99
CA VAL A 180 -23.61 -12.00 17.57
C VAL A 180 -22.81 -12.46 18.79
N SER A 181 -22.32 -13.69 18.75
CA SER A 181 -21.32 -14.20 19.70
C SER A 181 -19.92 -13.84 19.20
N THR A 182 -19.15 -13.14 20.02
CA THR A 182 -17.78 -12.69 19.73
C THR A 182 -16.78 -13.79 20.08
N LYS A 183 -16.32 -14.56 19.10
CA LYS A 183 -15.00 -15.18 19.13
C LYS A 183 -14.15 -14.51 18.07
N LYS A 184 -13.02 -13.91 18.47
CA LYS A 184 -12.07 -13.23 17.57
C LYS A 184 -11.44 -14.32 16.67
N PRO A 185 -11.74 -14.40 15.37
CA PRO A 185 -10.97 -15.26 14.48
C PRO A 185 -9.60 -14.62 14.27
N ALA A 186 -8.55 -15.44 14.13
CA ALA A 186 -7.26 -14.94 13.67
C ALA A 186 -7.48 -14.16 12.35
N PRO A 187 -6.90 -12.96 12.18
CA PRO A 187 -7.18 -12.17 11.00
C PRO A 187 -6.69 -12.93 9.77
N VAL A 188 -7.63 -13.36 8.93
CA VAL A 188 -7.31 -13.80 7.57
C VAL A 188 -6.66 -12.61 6.88
N LEU A 189 -5.34 -12.65 6.74
CA LEU A 189 -4.56 -11.62 6.06
C LEU A 189 -4.94 -11.62 4.58
N HIS A 190 -5.90 -10.76 4.23
CA HIS A 190 -6.28 -10.51 2.85
C HIS A 190 -5.03 -9.98 2.13
N GLY A 191 -4.60 -10.68 1.08
CA GLY A 191 -3.44 -10.27 0.29
C GLY A 191 -2.13 -10.99 0.59
N ALA A 192 -2.06 -11.93 1.53
CA ALA A 192 -0.81 -12.66 1.84
C ALA A 192 -0.15 -13.33 0.61
N ALA A 193 -0.95 -13.94 -0.29
CA ALA A 193 -0.44 -14.53 -1.52
C ALA A 193 0.02 -13.49 -2.56
N ALA A 194 -0.56 -12.27 -2.54
CA ALA A 194 -0.12 -11.16 -3.39
C ALA A 194 1.18 -10.55 -2.85
N HIS A 195 1.23 -10.31 -1.54
CA HIS A 195 2.41 -9.88 -0.80
C HIS A 195 3.61 -10.81 -1.03
N ALA A 196 3.41 -12.13 -0.94
CA ALA A 196 4.50 -13.10 -1.14
C ALA A 196 5.22 -12.94 -2.49
N ARG A 197 4.54 -12.48 -3.55
CA ARG A 197 5.15 -12.24 -4.87
C ARG A 197 6.05 -11.00 -4.90
N VAL A 198 5.79 -10.04 -4.03
CA VAL A 198 6.51 -8.75 -3.98
C VAL A 198 7.32 -8.56 -2.70
N LYS A 199 7.31 -9.50 -1.75
CA LYS A 199 8.02 -9.44 -0.47
C LYS A 199 9.51 -9.08 -0.59
N LYS A 200 10.15 -9.46 -1.70
CA LYS A 200 11.58 -9.15 -1.93
C LYS A 200 11.86 -7.67 -2.19
N TRP A 201 10.88 -6.89 -2.66
CA TRP A 201 11.07 -5.46 -2.93
C TRP A 201 11.46 -4.70 -1.66
N THR A 202 10.92 -5.08 -0.51
CA THR A 202 11.16 -4.43 0.79
C THR A 202 12.05 -5.25 1.71
N LYS A 203 12.82 -6.23 1.18
CA LYS A 203 13.65 -7.16 2.00
C LYS A 203 14.47 -6.42 3.05
N ASN A 204 15.07 -5.29 2.72
CA ASN A 204 15.94 -4.49 3.60
C ASN A 204 15.43 -3.07 3.80
N VAL A 205 14.10 -2.87 3.74
CA VAL A 205 13.47 -1.56 3.85
C VAL A 205 12.35 -1.64 4.88
N ASP A 206 12.45 -0.87 5.95
CA ASP A 206 11.31 -0.65 6.82
C ASP A 206 10.39 0.40 6.19
N LEU A 207 9.39 -0.06 5.45
CA LEU A 207 8.43 0.81 4.76
C LEU A 207 7.67 1.71 5.75
N PHE A 208 7.45 1.25 6.97
CA PHE A 208 6.67 1.98 7.98
C PHE A 208 7.49 3.08 8.67
N SER A 209 8.81 3.10 8.49
CA SER A 209 9.67 4.22 8.91
C SER A 209 9.62 5.42 7.95
N LYS A 210 8.97 5.27 6.79
CA LYS A 210 8.89 6.29 5.75
C LYS A 210 7.71 7.23 5.99
N ASP A 211 7.86 8.46 5.49
CA ASP A 211 6.77 9.43 5.43
C ASP A 211 5.99 9.29 4.12
N TYR A 212 6.65 8.94 3.02
CA TYR A 212 6.02 8.88 1.70
C TYR A 212 6.51 7.70 0.88
N VAL A 213 5.56 7.00 0.25
CA VAL A 213 5.83 5.86 -0.62
C VAL A 213 5.14 6.07 -1.96
N PHE A 214 5.93 6.17 -3.02
CA PHE A 214 5.44 6.30 -4.39
C PHE A 214 5.26 4.93 -5.04
N VAL A 215 4.09 4.73 -5.66
CA VAL A 215 3.72 3.50 -6.37
C VAL A 215 3.22 3.88 -7.77
N PRO A 216 4.07 3.80 -8.81
CA PRO A 216 3.61 3.93 -10.18
C PRO A 216 2.64 2.81 -10.54
N ILE A 217 1.57 3.16 -11.26
CA ILE A 217 0.53 2.22 -11.69
C ILE A 217 0.43 2.28 -13.21
N HIS A 218 0.71 1.14 -13.85
CA HIS A 218 0.58 0.95 -15.30
C HIS A 218 -0.45 -0.15 -15.58
N GLU A 219 -1.65 0.25 -15.96
CA GLU A 219 -2.72 -0.66 -16.38
C GLU A 219 -3.50 -0.02 -17.54
N ALA A 220 -3.96 -0.84 -18.50
CA ALA A 220 -4.77 -0.40 -19.65
C ALA A 220 -4.16 0.77 -20.46
N LEU A 221 -2.85 0.71 -20.75
CA LEU A 221 -2.08 1.74 -21.47
C LEU A 221 -2.13 3.13 -20.82
N HIS A 222 -2.37 3.18 -19.50
CA HIS A 222 -2.48 4.41 -18.73
C HIS A 222 -1.58 4.38 -17.50
N TRP A 223 -0.87 5.48 -17.30
CA TRP A 223 -0.05 5.73 -16.13
C TRP A 223 -0.80 6.58 -15.10
N SER A 224 -0.79 6.13 -13.85
CA SER A 224 -1.21 6.95 -12.72
C SER A 224 -0.34 6.68 -11.50
N LEU A 225 -0.51 7.46 -10.44
CA LEU A 225 0.33 7.36 -9.25
C LEU A 225 -0.52 7.10 -8.02
N ALA A 226 -0.17 6.08 -7.25
CA ALA A 226 -0.57 6.00 -5.85
C ALA A 226 0.56 6.53 -4.95
N LEU A 227 0.18 7.35 -3.97
CA LEU A 227 1.05 7.87 -2.94
C LEU A 227 0.53 7.43 -1.58
N ILE A 228 1.30 6.62 -0.86
CA ILE A 228 0.99 6.24 0.52
C ILE A 228 1.69 7.24 1.44
N CYS A 229 0.90 7.98 2.22
CA CYS A 229 1.39 8.95 3.18
C CYS A 229 1.40 8.36 4.59
N HIS A 230 2.52 8.54 5.27
CA HIS A 230 2.80 8.21 6.67
C HIS A 230 2.39 6.76 7.04
N PRO A 231 2.89 5.73 6.32
CA PRO A 231 2.52 4.32 6.51
C PRO A 231 2.64 3.82 7.95
N GLY A 232 3.64 4.27 8.73
CA GLY A 232 3.82 3.86 10.12
C GLY A 232 3.17 4.75 11.17
N ARG A 233 2.46 5.82 10.79
CA ARG A 233 1.91 6.80 11.75
C ARG A 233 0.94 6.18 12.75
N TRP A 234 0.21 5.15 12.32
CA TRP A 234 -0.66 4.38 13.20
C TRP A 234 0.09 3.81 14.41
N ALA A 235 1.36 3.43 14.26
CA ALA A 235 2.20 2.92 15.34
C ALA A 235 2.46 3.97 16.43
N GLN A 236 2.52 5.24 16.03
CA GLN A 236 2.81 6.37 16.92
C GLN A 236 1.54 6.89 17.60
N GLN A 237 0.40 6.82 16.90
CA GLN A 237 -0.90 7.31 17.39
C GLN A 237 -2.03 6.30 17.08
N PRO A 238 -2.10 5.18 17.81
CA PRO A 238 -3.11 4.15 17.57
C PRO A 238 -4.52 4.73 17.66
N GLY A 239 -5.34 4.48 16.62
CA GLY A 239 -6.73 4.94 16.57
C GLY A 239 -6.93 6.35 15.98
N GLN A 240 -5.88 7.10 15.68
CA GLN A 240 -5.98 8.33 14.89
C GLN A 240 -5.65 8.06 13.42
N PRO A 241 -6.42 8.59 12.46
CA PRO A 241 -6.11 8.42 11.05
C PRO A 241 -4.88 9.25 10.68
N GLY A 242 -3.72 8.61 10.70
CA GLY A 242 -2.43 9.19 10.34
C GLY A 242 -1.90 8.73 8.98
N THR A 243 -2.30 7.54 8.53
CA THR A 243 -1.91 6.96 7.24
C THR A 243 -2.99 7.22 6.20
N CYS A 244 -2.63 7.55 4.96
CA CYS A 244 -3.61 7.64 3.87
C CYS A 244 -3.02 7.22 2.53
N ILE A 245 -3.88 6.93 1.55
CA ILE A 245 -3.46 6.62 0.17
C ILE A 245 -4.13 7.59 -0.79
N LEU A 246 -3.32 8.31 -1.54
CA LEU A 246 -3.77 9.25 -2.57
C LEU A 246 -3.60 8.62 -3.94
N HIS A 247 -4.57 8.86 -4.83
CA HIS A 247 -4.47 8.49 -6.24
C HIS A 247 -4.44 9.76 -7.09
N LEU A 248 -3.33 9.96 -7.81
CA LEU A 248 -3.11 11.09 -8.70
C LEU A 248 -3.21 10.59 -10.13
N ASP A 249 -4.09 11.23 -10.90
CA ASP A 249 -4.47 10.80 -12.25
C ASP A 249 -4.71 12.03 -13.12
N SER A 250 -4.00 12.12 -14.26
CA SER A 250 -4.14 13.18 -15.25
C SER A 250 -5.37 13.01 -16.15
N MET A 251 -6.06 11.85 -16.11
CA MET A 251 -7.27 11.56 -16.88
C MET A 251 -8.51 11.43 -15.98
N ALA A 252 -8.91 12.51 -15.30
CA ALA A 252 -10.08 12.48 -14.42
C ALA A 252 -11.40 12.22 -15.17
N SER A 253 -11.51 12.62 -16.43
CA SER A 253 -12.60 12.27 -17.34
C SER A 253 -12.22 11.04 -18.17
N GLY A 254 -12.91 9.92 -17.97
CA GLY A 254 -12.61 8.66 -18.66
C GLY A 254 -11.67 7.71 -17.91
N ARG A 255 -11.69 7.74 -16.56
CA ARG A 255 -10.84 6.89 -15.70
C ARG A 255 -10.74 5.44 -16.20
N LEU A 256 -9.54 5.07 -16.63
CA LEU A 256 -9.20 3.71 -17.03
C LEU A 256 -8.84 2.84 -15.83
N HIS A 257 -8.33 3.47 -14.76
CA HIS A 257 -8.07 2.79 -13.49
C HIS A 257 -9.29 2.81 -12.59
N THR A 258 -9.45 1.77 -11.77
CA THR A 258 -10.48 1.70 -10.74
C THR A 258 -9.86 2.02 -9.38
N PRO A 259 -9.99 3.26 -8.86
CA PRO A 259 -9.26 3.67 -7.65
C PRO A 259 -9.58 2.82 -6.42
N ASN A 260 -10.82 2.38 -6.28
CA ASN A 260 -11.21 1.49 -5.18
C ASN A 260 -10.46 0.15 -5.19
N THR A 261 -10.17 -0.40 -6.38
CA THR A 261 -9.38 -1.62 -6.53
C THR A 261 -7.92 -1.37 -6.14
N ILE A 262 -7.35 -0.24 -6.56
CA ILE A 262 -6.01 0.20 -6.17
C ILE A 262 -5.91 0.34 -4.65
N PHE A 263 -6.82 1.11 -4.05
CA PHE A 263 -6.87 1.35 -2.62
C PHE A 263 -7.00 0.06 -1.81
N GLN A 264 -7.89 -0.85 -2.24
CA GLN A 264 -8.04 -2.12 -1.53
C GLN A 264 -6.80 -3.01 -1.67
N THR A 265 -6.18 -3.03 -2.85
CA THR A 265 -4.95 -3.80 -3.11
C THR A 265 -3.79 -3.31 -2.25
N LEU A 266 -3.62 -1.99 -2.16
CA LEU A 266 -2.56 -1.38 -1.35
C LEU A 266 -2.80 -1.51 0.15
N ARG A 267 -4.04 -1.38 0.64
CA ARG A 267 -4.37 -1.66 2.06
C ARG A 267 -4.05 -3.11 2.43
N ASN A 268 -4.43 -4.05 1.56
CA ASN A 268 -4.12 -5.47 1.76
C ASN A 268 -2.62 -5.72 1.78
N TYR A 269 -1.86 -5.06 0.90
CA TYR A 269 -0.40 -5.11 0.91
C TYR A 269 0.18 -4.56 2.22
N LEU A 270 -0.24 -3.38 2.69
CA LEU A 270 0.24 -2.78 3.94
C LEU A 270 -0.04 -3.67 5.16
N ALA A 271 -1.23 -4.26 5.24
CA ALA A 271 -1.57 -5.19 6.31
C ALA A 271 -0.68 -6.45 6.30
N ALA A 272 -0.42 -7.01 5.12
CA ALA A 272 0.45 -8.18 4.96
C ALA A 272 1.93 -7.85 5.22
N GLU A 273 2.41 -6.70 4.76
CA GLU A 273 3.76 -6.20 5.00
C GLU A 273 3.99 -5.95 6.50
N TRP A 274 3.01 -5.33 7.17
CA TRP A 274 3.07 -5.10 8.62
C TRP A 274 3.19 -6.42 9.38
N ALA A 275 2.31 -7.38 9.08
CA ALA A 275 2.32 -8.69 9.72
C ALA A 275 3.64 -9.45 9.46
N SER A 276 4.17 -9.37 8.24
CA SER A 276 5.46 -9.98 7.89
C SER A 276 6.60 -9.33 8.68
N ASN A 277 6.62 -8.00 8.82
CA ASN A 277 7.69 -7.27 9.51
C ASN A 277 7.60 -7.42 11.04
N ALA A 278 6.39 -7.54 11.59
CA ALA A 278 6.19 -7.82 13.01
C ALA A 278 6.68 -9.21 13.42
N ALA A 279 6.59 -10.20 12.51
CA ALA A 279 7.08 -11.57 12.73
C ALA A 279 8.58 -11.75 12.42
N ASP A 280 9.19 -10.83 11.68
CA ASP A 280 10.61 -10.87 11.32
C ASP A 280 11.48 -10.55 12.55
N PRO A 281 12.59 -11.27 12.81
CA PRO A 281 13.50 -10.97 13.91
C PRO A 281 14.23 -9.62 13.76
N ARG A 282 14.32 -9.09 12.54
CA ARG A 282 15.05 -7.84 12.28
C ARG A 282 14.29 -6.63 12.83
N PRO A 283 15.01 -5.61 13.35
CA PRO A 283 14.39 -4.38 13.82
C PRO A 283 13.55 -3.71 12.73
N SER A 284 12.31 -3.39 13.07
CA SER A 284 11.40 -2.63 12.22
C SER A 284 10.36 -1.92 13.08
N THR A 285 9.73 -0.89 12.52
CA THR A 285 8.62 -0.17 13.15
C THR A 285 7.50 -1.12 13.58
N ALA A 286 7.15 -2.10 12.73
CA ALA A 286 6.10 -3.07 13.01
C ALA A 286 6.48 -4.02 14.15
N ARG A 287 7.74 -4.47 14.20
CA ARG A 287 8.27 -5.33 15.27
C ARG A 287 8.29 -4.60 16.61
N ALA A 288 8.89 -3.41 16.65
CA ALA A 288 8.98 -2.60 17.85
C ALA A 288 7.58 -2.29 18.41
N TRP A 289 6.61 -2.02 17.52
CA TRP A 289 5.23 -1.83 17.94
C TRP A 289 4.61 -3.11 18.52
N ALA A 290 4.81 -4.27 17.90
CA ALA A 290 4.27 -5.54 18.36
C ALA A 290 4.83 -5.96 19.74
N GLU A 291 6.13 -5.74 19.97
CA GLU A 291 6.78 -5.97 21.27
C GLU A 291 6.25 -5.04 22.36
N ALA A 292 5.98 -3.77 22.03
CA ALA A 292 5.42 -2.81 22.96
C ALA A 292 3.91 -3.01 23.26
N HIS A 293 3.20 -3.77 22.41
CA HIS A 293 1.75 -3.95 22.50
C HIS A 293 1.32 -5.42 22.31
N PRO A 294 1.74 -6.35 23.19
CA PRO A 294 1.51 -7.78 23.01
C PRO A 294 0.02 -8.18 22.94
N ASP A 295 -0.85 -7.42 23.61
CA ASP A 295 -2.29 -7.70 23.68
C ASP A 295 -3.12 -6.91 22.65
N ALA A 296 -2.49 -5.98 21.92
CA ALA A 296 -3.20 -5.14 20.97
C ALA A 296 -3.41 -5.85 19.62
N ALA A 297 -4.54 -5.58 18.98
CA ALA A 297 -4.74 -6.05 17.62
C ALA A 297 -3.83 -5.26 16.66
N PRO A 298 -3.18 -5.93 15.69
CA PRO A 298 -2.37 -5.25 14.68
C PRO A 298 -3.23 -4.28 13.83
N PRO A 299 -2.61 -3.33 13.12
CA PRO A 299 -3.31 -2.44 12.23
C PRO A 299 -3.98 -3.23 11.12
N SER A 300 -5.24 -2.91 10.85
CA SER A 300 -6.01 -3.54 9.77
C SER A 300 -5.95 -2.75 8.47
N PHE A 301 -5.47 -1.50 8.52
CA PHE A 301 -5.47 -0.55 7.40
C PHE A 301 -6.85 -0.45 6.71
N ASN A 302 -7.93 -0.54 7.49
CA ASN A 302 -9.30 -0.39 6.97
C ASN A 302 -9.57 1.05 6.52
N LYS A 303 -10.82 1.35 6.10
CA LYS A 303 -11.16 2.67 5.57
C LYS A 303 -11.01 3.79 6.59
N GLU A 304 -11.21 3.46 7.85
CA GLU A 304 -11.15 4.38 8.99
C GLU A 304 -9.70 4.66 9.39
N GLN A 305 -8.85 3.63 9.40
CA GLN A 305 -7.44 3.72 9.79
C GLN A 305 -6.52 4.22 8.66
N CYS A 306 -6.88 3.92 7.41
CA CYS A 306 -6.12 4.26 6.22
C CYS A 306 -7.06 4.84 5.15
N PRO A 307 -7.60 6.06 5.34
CA PRO A 307 -8.46 6.73 4.36
C PRO A 307 -7.78 6.87 2.99
N CYS A 308 -8.59 6.89 1.93
CA CYS A 308 -8.12 7.02 0.56
C CYS A 308 -8.87 8.11 -0.18
N ALA A 309 -8.19 8.81 -1.08
CA ALA A 309 -8.79 9.85 -1.88
C ALA A 309 -8.18 9.92 -3.29
N CYS A 310 -9.03 10.15 -4.30
CA CYS A 310 -8.55 10.54 -5.62
C CYS A 310 -8.31 12.04 -5.63
N CYS A 311 -7.10 12.45 -5.99
CA CYS A 311 -6.72 13.84 -6.00
C CYS A 311 -7.50 14.62 -7.07
N LYS A 312 -8.10 15.74 -6.65
CA LYS A 312 -8.89 16.64 -7.51
C LYS A 312 -8.17 17.97 -7.66
N GLY A 313 -8.38 18.64 -8.80
CA GLY A 313 -7.73 19.92 -9.09
C GLY A 313 -6.28 19.78 -9.53
N LEU A 314 -5.86 18.59 -9.94
CA LEU A 314 -4.57 18.36 -10.56
C LEU A 314 -4.57 18.89 -11.99
N PRO A 315 -3.40 19.27 -12.52
CA PRO A 315 -3.23 19.40 -13.95
C PRO A 315 -3.79 18.16 -14.66
N GLN A 316 -4.63 18.39 -15.65
CA GLN A 316 -5.23 17.33 -16.45
C GLN A 316 -4.56 17.33 -17.81
N GLN A 317 -4.32 16.14 -18.35
CA GLN A 317 -3.88 16.03 -19.74
C GLN A 317 -5.08 16.27 -20.67
N ASP A 318 -4.81 16.85 -21.84
CA ASP A 318 -5.78 17.06 -22.91
C ASP A 318 -5.63 16.05 -24.06
N ASN A 319 -4.61 15.18 -23.98
CA ASN A 319 -4.35 14.10 -24.92
C ASN A 319 -4.40 12.71 -24.23
N HIS A 320 -3.95 11.65 -24.91
CA HIS A 320 -4.08 10.27 -24.47
C HIS A 320 -2.75 9.55 -24.18
N CYS A 321 -1.61 10.21 -24.36
CA CYS A 321 -0.28 9.57 -24.32
C CYS A 321 0.69 10.18 -23.30
N ASP A 322 0.39 11.35 -22.76
CA ASP A 322 1.28 12.06 -21.83
C ASP A 322 1.12 11.66 -20.35
N CYS A 323 0.26 10.71 -20.03
CA CYS A 323 0.01 10.27 -18.64
C CYS A 323 1.28 9.92 -17.86
N GLY A 324 2.29 9.35 -18.54
CA GLY A 324 3.60 9.06 -17.94
C GLY A 324 4.37 10.32 -17.52
N LEU A 325 4.29 11.41 -18.30
CA LEU A 325 4.97 12.68 -18.00
C LEU A 325 4.30 13.40 -16.83
N PHE A 326 2.97 13.35 -16.75
CA PHE A 326 2.23 13.85 -15.59
C PHE A 326 2.60 13.06 -14.32
N LEU A 327 2.69 11.73 -14.40
CA LEU A 327 3.15 10.89 -13.29
C LEU A 327 4.53 11.32 -12.80
N LEU A 328 5.51 11.46 -13.69
CA LEU A 328 6.86 11.87 -13.35
C LEU A 328 6.88 13.27 -12.71
N SER A 329 6.11 14.20 -13.27
CA SER A 329 6.01 15.57 -12.75
C SER A 329 5.36 15.61 -11.37
N TYR A 330 4.35 14.78 -11.12
CA TYR A 330 3.74 14.67 -9.78
C TYR A 330 4.78 14.23 -8.74
N ILE A 331 5.64 13.27 -9.07
CA ILE A 331 6.68 12.80 -8.15
C ILE A 331 7.73 13.90 -7.92
N ASP A 332 8.23 14.51 -8.99
CA ASP A 332 9.32 15.49 -8.93
C ASP A 332 8.91 16.73 -8.11
N PHE A 333 7.76 17.32 -8.43
CA PHE A 333 7.27 18.47 -7.69
C PHE A 333 6.93 18.11 -6.24
N PHE A 334 6.48 16.87 -5.94
CA PHE A 334 6.20 16.46 -4.55
C PHE A 334 7.49 16.47 -3.75
N CYS A 335 8.54 15.88 -4.33
CA CYS A 335 9.85 15.79 -3.73
C CYS A 335 10.48 17.16 -3.54
N HIS A 336 10.33 18.07 -4.51
CA HIS A 336 10.81 19.45 -4.38
C HIS A 336 10.06 20.23 -3.28
N ALA A 337 8.77 19.97 -3.13
CA ALA A 337 7.94 20.61 -2.13
C ALA A 337 8.21 20.11 -0.69
N ASP A 338 8.74 18.88 -0.54
CA ASP A 338 9.04 18.17 0.71
C ASP A 338 8.06 18.49 1.86
N PRO A 339 6.76 18.19 1.71
CA PRO A 339 5.79 18.53 2.74
C PRO A 339 6.14 17.81 4.05
N ALA A 340 6.19 18.56 5.14
CA ALA A 340 6.44 17.99 6.47
C ALA A 340 5.39 16.93 6.85
N TYR A 341 4.12 17.17 6.50
CA TYR A 341 3.01 16.28 6.79
C TYR A 341 1.85 16.49 5.80
N ILE A 342 1.11 15.42 5.51
CA ILE A 342 -0.12 15.45 4.70
C ILE A 342 -1.29 14.98 5.54
N ASP A 343 -2.22 15.89 5.84
CA ASP A 343 -3.50 15.53 6.46
C ASP A 343 -4.55 15.24 5.38
N HIS A 344 -5.00 13.99 5.32
CA HIS A 344 -6.03 13.57 4.36
C HIS A 344 -7.36 14.33 4.51
N ASN A 345 -7.66 14.88 5.70
CA ASN A 345 -8.87 15.68 5.92
C ASN A 345 -8.81 17.05 5.23
N LEU A 346 -7.60 17.56 5.01
CA LEU A 346 -7.36 18.87 4.38
C LEU A 346 -7.22 18.78 2.87
N LEU A 347 -7.13 17.57 2.32
CA LEU A 347 -7.04 17.39 0.88
C LEU A 347 -8.38 17.77 0.22
N PRO A 348 -8.37 18.54 -0.90
CA PRO A 348 -9.56 19.02 -1.63
C PRO A 348 -10.37 17.90 -2.32
N CYS A 349 -10.07 16.67 -1.94
CA CYS A 349 -10.46 15.41 -2.57
C CYS A 349 -11.65 14.78 -1.85
N THR A 350 -12.04 15.31 -0.68
CA THR A 350 -13.17 14.81 0.13
C THR A 350 -14.44 15.64 -0.08
N ALA A 351 -15.60 14.98 -0.02
CA ALA A 351 -16.90 15.66 -0.07
C ALA A 351 -17.07 16.67 1.09
N ALA A 352 -16.42 16.42 2.23
CA ALA A 352 -16.42 17.31 3.39
C ALA A 352 -15.64 18.61 3.15
N ALA A 353 -14.47 18.54 2.49
CA ALA A 353 -13.70 19.71 2.10
C ALA A 353 -14.43 20.56 1.04
N MET A 354 -15.14 19.92 0.11
CA MET A 354 -15.95 20.61 -0.90
C MET A 354 -17.19 21.30 -0.33
N LYS A 355 -17.87 20.70 0.67
CA LYS A 355 -19.08 21.27 1.29
C LYS A 355 -18.79 22.53 2.13
N LYS A 356 -17.58 22.67 2.67
CA LYS A 356 -17.14 23.87 3.40
C LYS A 356 -16.82 25.07 2.49
N ARG A 357 -16.70 24.88 1.17
CA ARG A 357 -15.97 25.80 0.28
C ARG A 357 -16.77 26.78 -0.56
N GLY A 358 -18.10 26.81 -0.50
CA GLY A 358 -18.90 27.88 -1.13
C GLY A 358 -18.45 28.30 -2.54
N GLY A 359 -18.03 27.37 -3.40
CA GLY A 359 -17.79 27.58 -4.83
C GLY A 359 -16.81 28.69 -5.28
N GLY A 360 -15.81 29.12 -4.49
CA GLY A 360 -14.88 30.19 -4.89
C GLY A 360 -13.39 29.91 -4.66
N ASP A 361 -12.58 30.25 -5.67
CA ASP A 361 -11.11 30.35 -5.79
C ASP A 361 -10.16 29.23 -5.30
N THR A 362 -9.23 28.88 -6.19
CA THR A 362 -8.16 27.86 -6.05
C THR A 362 -6.95 28.34 -5.23
N ALA A 363 -7.17 29.15 -4.21
CA ALA A 363 -6.10 29.60 -3.32
C ALA A 363 -5.62 28.46 -2.39
N SER A 364 -4.32 28.48 -2.09
CA SER A 364 -3.49 27.47 -1.41
C SER A 364 -4.24 26.59 -0.39
N LEU A 365 -4.06 25.27 -0.53
CA LEU A 365 -4.80 24.23 0.18
C LEU A 365 -4.50 24.14 1.69
N VAL A 366 -3.46 24.80 2.19
CA VAL A 366 -3.18 24.94 3.61
C VAL A 366 -2.32 26.21 3.82
N PRO A 367 -2.55 27.04 4.86
CA PRO A 367 -1.57 28.07 5.23
C PRO A 367 -0.21 27.41 5.52
N ASN A 368 0.86 27.92 4.92
CA ASN A 368 2.24 27.42 5.08
C ASN A 368 2.51 25.99 4.60
N GLN A 369 1.70 25.42 3.69
CA GLN A 369 2.12 24.25 2.91
C GLN A 369 2.32 24.63 1.43
N PRO A 370 3.24 23.94 0.73
CA PRO A 370 3.50 24.23 -0.67
C PRO A 370 2.20 24.16 -1.47
N ALA A 371 2.04 25.08 -2.42
CA ALA A 371 0.96 25.16 -3.41
C ALA A 371 0.97 23.98 -4.40
N PHE A 372 1.38 22.81 -3.90
CA PHE A 372 1.60 21.59 -4.61
C PHE A 372 0.25 21.07 -5.10
N MET A 373 0.17 20.73 -6.38
CA MET A 373 -1.05 20.18 -7.01
C MET A 373 -2.21 21.16 -7.23
N THR A 374 -1.93 22.43 -7.51
CA THR A 374 -2.94 23.33 -8.13
C THR A 374 -3.08 23.05 -9.63
N VAL A 375 -4.13 23.57 -10.27
CA VAL A 375 -4.50 23.15 -11.63
C VAL A 375 -3.52 23.60 -12.73
N ASN A 376 -2.63 24.57 -12.43
CA ASN A 376 -1.93 25.37 -13.44
C ASN A 376 -0.39 25.24 -13.45
N TRP A 377 0.22 24.37 -12.63
CA TRP A 377 1.69 24.29 -12.57
C TRP A 377 2.34 23.38 -13.63
N PHE A 378 1.56 22.53 -14.30
CA PHE A 378 2.03 21.67 -15.39
C PHE A 378 1.05 21.77 -16.57
N THR A 379 1.41 22.52 -17.59
CA THR A 379 0.58 22.69 -18.80
C THR A 379 1.08 21.80 -19.93
N ALA A 380 0.30 21.68 -21.01
CA ALA A 380 0.74 21.01 -22.24
C ALA A 380 2.08 21.55 -22.76
N ASP A 381 2.36 22.86 -22.60
CA ASP A 381 3.65 23.45 -22.99
C ASP A 381 4.83 22.90 -22.18
N ASN A 382 4.61 22.53 -20.90
CA ASN A 382 5.65 21.92 -20.06
C ASN A 382 5.96 20.47 -20.44
N VAL A 383 5.00 19.76 -21.04
CA VAL A 383 5.13 18.34 -21.41
C VAL A 383 6.24 18.15 -22.45
N ASN A 384 6.21 18.92 -23.53
CA ASN A 384 7.22 18.81 -24.59
C ASN A 384 8.61 19.23 -24.09
N GLY A 385 8.67 20.25 -23.22
CA GLY A 385 9.91 20.62 -22.53
C GLY A 385 10.46 19.47 -21.67
N LEU A 386 9.60 18.76 -20.94
CA LEU A 386 10.00 17.60 -20.12
C LEU A 386 10.49 16.43 -20.99
N ARG A 387 9.87 16.14 -22.13
CA ARG A 387 10.36 15.13 -23.09
C ARG A 387 11.79 15.45 -23.56
N GLN A 388 12.02 16.70 -23.97
CA GLN A 388 13.34 17.16 -24.40
C GLN A 388 14.37 17.10 -23.27
N TYR A 389 13.97 17.49 -22.05
CA TYR A 389 14.83 17.42 -20.88
C TYR A 389 15.21 15.96 -20.55
N LEU A 390 14.24 15.04 -20.50
CA LEU A 390 14.51 13.61 -20.30
C LEU A 390 15.49 13.07 -21.32
N ARG A 391 15.34 13.47 -22.59
CA ARG A 391 16.24 13.07 -23.67
C ARG A 391 17.65 13.60 -23.44
N TYR A 392 17.78 14.88 -23.09
CA TYR A 392 19.05 15.50 -22.73
C TYR A 392 19.73 14.75 -21.57
N LEU A 393 18.97 14.39 -20.53
CA LEU A 393 19.48 13.68 -19.37
C LEU A 393 19.98 12.25 -19.65
N ILE A 394 19.50 11.60 -20.71
CA ILE A 394 19.96 10.28 -21.12
C ILE A 394 21.25 10.36 -21.95
N PHE A 395 21.51 11.51 -22.56
CA PHE A 395 22.73 11.76 -23.35
C PHE A 395 23.90 12.31 -22.52
N GLN A 396 23.62 12.92 -21.37
CA GLN A 396 24.63 13.30 -20.36
C GLN A 396 25.02 12.08 -19.53
#